data_AF-A0AAV5B8Q1-F1
#
_entry.id   AF-A0AAV5B8Q1-F1
#
_cell.length_a   1.000
_cell.length_b   1.000
_cell.length_c   1.000
_cell.angle_alpha   90.00
_cell.angle_beta   90.00
_cell.angle_gamma   90.00
#
_symmetry.space_group_name_H-M   'P 1'
#
loop_
_entity.id
_entity.type
_entity.pdbx_description
1 polymer ?
#
loop_
_entity_poly.entity_id
_entity_poly.type
_entity_poly.pdbx_seq_one_letter_code
_entity_poly.pdbx_strand_id
1 'polypeptide(L)' 'MIIQKPKKQQLRPACMQDIKKDNHLIDRSGETYKILEVVFEYEMWKMLIQNVDKRRTKHVPCSMIDQYMVHAC' A
#
# COMPACT_ATOMS: atom_id res chain seq x y z
N MET A 1 24.15 26.43 -7.74
CA MET A 1 23.17 25.34 -7.98
C MET A 1 23.12 24.49 -6.72
N ILE A 2 22.09 24.67 -5.89
CA ILE A 2 21.95 23.88 -4.65
C ILE A 2 21.37 22.54 -5.06
N ILE A 3 22.21 21.50 -5.04
CA ILE A 3 21.74 20.11 -5.21
C ILE A 3 20.98 19.78 -3.92
N GLN A 4 19.66 19.96 -3.94
CA GLN A 4 18.81 19.48 -2.85
C GLN A 4 18.99 17.97 -2.77
N LYS A 5 19.57 17.50 -1.65
CA LYS A 5 19.61 16.07 -1.35
C LYS A 5 18.17 15.56 -1.42
N PRO A 6 17.87 14.48 -2.17
CA PRO A 6 16.51 13.96 -2.23
C PRO A 6 16.06 13.67 -0.80
N LYS A 7 14.91 14.22 -0.40
CA LYS A 7 14.26 13.88 0.88
C LYS A 7 14.23 12.36 0.94
N LYS A 8 14.96 11.76 1.89
CA LYS A 8 14.85 10.33 2.16
C LYS A 8 13.37 10.06 2.41
N GLN A 9 12.70 9.38 1.49
CA GLN A 9 11.33 8.94 1.68
C GLN A 9 11.35 8.02 2.90
N GLN A 10 10.87 8.51 4.03
CA GLN A 10 10.75 7.70 5.23
C GLN A 10 9.57 6.77 4.98
N LEU A 11 9.83 5.47 5.00
CA LEU A 11 8.78 4.45 4.92
C LEU A 11 8.51 3.93 6.31
N ARG A 12 7.23 3.69 6.61
CA ARG A 12 6.81 3.00 7.84
C ARG A 12 5.95 1.79 7.50
N PRO A 13 5.87 0.79 8.39
CA PRO A 13 4.90 -0.29 8.26
C PRO A 13 3.48 0.27 8.10
N ALA A 14 2.71 -0.31 7.18
CA ALA A 14 1.31 -0.01 7.00
C ALA A 14 0.50 -0.58 8.17
N CYS A 15 -0.59 0.08 8.53
CA CYS A 15 -1.51 -0.37 9.58
C CYS A 15 -2.96 -0.27 9.10
N MET A 16 -3.91 -0.70 9.95
CA MET A 16 -5.34 -0.70 9.59
C MET A 16 -5.86 0.70 9.19
N GLN A 17 -5.26 1.79 9.67
CA GLN A 17 -5.64 3.16 9.30
C GLN A 17 -5.27 3.52 7.85
N ASP A 18 -4.33 2.78 7.26
CA ASP A 18 -3.85 2.96 5.89
C ASP A 18 -4.70 2.19 4.87
N ILE A 19 -5.63 1.33 5.33
CA ILE A 19 -6.55 0.57 4.46
C ILE A 19 -7.67 1.50 3.98
N LYS A 20 -7.36 2.31 2.97
CA LYS A 20 -8.27 3.28 2.37
C LYS A 20 -8.11 3.27 0.86
N LYS A 21 -9.22 3.44 0.15
CA LYS A 21 -9.22 3.59 -1.31
C LYS A 21 -8.24 4.70 -1.72
N ASP A 22 -7.55 4.46 -2.83
CA ASP A 22 -6.51 5.30 -3.42
C ASP A 22 -5.19 5.43 -2.62
N ASN A 23 -5.07 4.79 -1.46
CA ASN A 23 -3.80 4.77 -0.74
C ASN A 23 -2.77 3.88 -1.46
N HIS A 24 -1.49 4.21 -1.29
CA HIS A 24 -0.38 3.51 -1.93
C HIS A 24 0.38 2.66 -0.91
N LEU A 25 0.54 1.39 -1.23
CA LEU A 25 1.27 0.38 -0.47
C LEU A 25 2.54 0.01 -1.23
N ILE A 26 3.63 -0.21 -0.52
CA ILE A 26 4.91 -0.64 -1.08
C ILE A 26 5.24 -1.98 -0.45
N ASP A 27 5.46 -3.02 -1.27
CA ASP A 27 5.87 -4.31 -0.74
C ASP A 27 7.37 -4.38 -0.44
N ARG A 28 7.83 -5.51 0.11
CA ARG A 28 9.26 -5.71 0.43
C ARG A 28 10.18 -5.77 -0.80
N SER A 29 9.63 -5.99 -1.99
CA SER A 29 10.39 -5.96 -3.25
C SER A 29 10.49 -4.55 -3.84
N GLY A 30 9.82 -3.57 -3.23
CA GLY A 30 9.79 -2.18 -3.69
C GLY A 30 8.67 -1.89 -4.70
N GLU A 31 7.79 -2.86 -4.96
CA GLU A 31 6.70 -2.70 -5.91
C GLU A 31 5.58 -1.89 -5.26
N THR A 32 5.05 -0.93 -6.02
CA THR A 32 3.97 -0.05 -5.54
C THR A 32 2.62 -0.59 -5.97
N TYR A 33 1.70 -0.63 -5.02
CA TYR A 33 0.32 -1.04 -5.19
C TYR A 33 -0.62 0.09 -4.77
N LYS A 34 -1.71 0.26 -5.49
CA LYS A 34 -2.80 1.17 -5.14
C LYS A 34 -3.98 0.38 -4.61
N ILE A 35 -4.55 0.77 -3.47
CA ILE A 35 -5.79 0.19 -2.97
C ILE A 35 -6.94 0.70 -3.83
N LEU A 36 -7.62 -0.19 -4.56
CA LEU A 36 -8.76 0.16 -5.39
C LEU A 36 -10.05 0.17 -4.57
N GLU A 37 -10.26 -0.87 -3.78
CA GLU A 37 -11.50 -1.09 -3.03
C GLU A 37 -11.21 -1.89 -1.75
N VAL A 38 -12.07 -1.71 -0.75
CA VAL A 38 -12.08 -2.51 0.47
C VAL A 38 -13.44 -3.20 0.53
N VAL A 39 -13.42 -4.52 0.47
CA VAL A 39 -14.61 -5.37 0.37
C VAL A 39 -14.76 -6.14 1.68
N PHE A 40 -16.00 -6.24 2.15
CA PHE A 40 -16.36 -7.09 3.28
C PHE A 40 -16.97 -8.39 2.76
N GLU A 41 -16.31 -9.53 3.01
CA GLU A 41 -16.81 -10.85 2.62
C GLU A 41 -17.07 -11.69 3.87
N TYR A 42 -18.35 -11.93 4.18
CA TYR A 42 -18.87 -12.75 5.29
C TYR A 42 -18.26 -12.46 6.67
N GLU A 43 -16.99 -12.84 6.90
CA GLU A 43 -16.26 -12.72 8.17
C GLU A 43 -14.90 -12.01 8.04
N MET A 44 -14.49 -11.60 6.84
CA MET A 44 -13.17 -11.02 6.61
C MET A 44 -13.21 -9.79 5.70
N TRP A 45 -12.48 -8.76 6.12
CA TRP A 45 -12.18 -7.60 5.29
C TRP A 45 -11.03 -7.93 4.33
N LYS A 46 -11.24 -7.65 3.04
CA LYS A 46 -10.22 -7.78 1.99
C LYS A 46 -10.03 -6.45 1.29
N MET A 47 -8.80 -6.15 0.92
CA MET A 47 -8.47 -5.04 0.02
C MET A 47 -8.20 -5.58 -1.39
N LEU A 48 -8.82 -4.98 -2.39
CA LEU A 48 -8.45 -5.14 -3.79
C LEU A 48 -7.33 -4.15 -4.08
N ILE A 49 -6.13 -4.63 -4.36
CA ILE A 49 -4.98 -3.78 -4.67
C ILE A 49 -4.49 -4.02 -6.10
N GLN A 50 -4.00 -2.97 -6.75
CA GLN A 50 -3.47 -3.02 -8.11
C GLN A 50 -2.01 -2.63 -8.12
N ASN A 51 -1.16 -3.45 -8.71
CA ASN A 51 0.22 -3.06 -9.00
C ASN A 51 0.23 -1.91 -10.01
N VAL A 52 0.88 -0.80 -9.67
CA VAL A 52 0.83 0.45 -10.46
C VAL A 52 1.46 0.25 -11.85
N ASP A 53 2.56 -0.49 -11.93
CA ASP A 53 3.30 -0.67 -13.19
C ASP A 53 2.70 -1.77 -14.06
N LYS A 54 2.35 -2.90 -13.45
CA LYS A 54 1.91 -4.12 -14.14
C LYS A 54 0.39 -4.16 -14.37
N ARG A 55 -0.36 -3.23 -13.78
CA ARG A 55 -1.83 -3.14 -13.80
C ARG A 55 -2.57 -4.41 -13.34
N ARG A 56 -1.86 -5.35 -12.70
CA ARG A 56 -2.43 -6.58 -12.16
C ARG A 56 -3.08 -6.32 -10.81
N THR A 57 -4.29 -6.84 -10.63
CA THR A 57 -5.04 -6.75 -9.37
C THR A 57 -4.88 -8.02 -8.55
N LYS A 58 -4.98 -7.89 -7.23
CA LYS A 58 -5.04 -9.02 -6.30
C LYS A 58 -5.90 -8.66 -5.07
N HIS A 59 -6.63 -9.64 -4.55
CA HIS A 59 -7.30 -9.52 -3.26
C HIS A 59 -6.32 -9.92 -2.16
N VAL A 60 -6.23 -9.09 -1.12
CA VAL A 60 -5.37 -9.33 0.04
C VAL A 60 -6.21 -9.16 1.30
N PRO A 61 -6.17 -10.12 2.24
CA PRO A 61 -6.77 -9.92 3.57
C PRO A 61 -6.25 -8.65 4.24
N CYS A 62 -7.15 -7.85 4.82
CA CYS A 62 -6.75 -6.64 5.56
C CYS A 62 -5.85 -6.96 6.75
N SER A 63 -5.92 -8.17 7.31
CA SER A 63 -5.02 -8.67 8.36
C SER A 63 -3.56 -8.77 7.93
N MET A 64 -3.26 -8.80 6.62
CA MET A 64 -1.91 -8.86 6.06
C MET A 64 -1.37 -7.48 5.66
N ILE A 65 -1.99 -6.39 6.12
CA ILE A 65 -1.57 -5.03 5.79
C ILE A 65 -0.14 -4.72 6.28
N ASP A 66 0.27 -5.32 7.40
CA ASP A 66 1.59 -5.19 8.01
C ASP A 66 2.75 -5.72 7.13
N GLN A 67 2.43 -6.47 6.07
CA GLN A 67 3.38 -6.91 5.06
C GLN A 67 3.80 -5.80 4.08
N TYR A 68 3.06 -4.69 4.09
CA TYR A 68 3.29 -3.53 3.24
C TYR A 68 3.83 -2.35 4.05
N MET A 69 4.45 -1.43 3.32
CA MET A 69 4.95 -0.16 3.81
C MET A 69 4.13 0.97 3.18
N VAL A 70 4.08 2.11 3.87
CA VAL A 70 3.53 3.36 3.35
C VAL A 70 4.54 4.48 3.53
N HIS A 71 4.39 5.57 2.77
CA HIS A 71 5.15 6.79 3.05
C HIS A 71 4.75 7.33 4.43
N ALA A 72 5.75 7.56 5.28
CA ALA A 72 5.58 8.30 6.51
C ALA A 72 5.39 9.78 6.13
N CYS A 73 4.19 10.31 6.37
CA CYS A 73 3.89 11.74 6.25
C CYS A 73 4.68 12.55 7.29
#